data_AF-A0AA88R3K7-F1
#
_entry.id   AF-A0AA88R3K7-F1
#
_cell.length_a   1.000
_cell.length_b   1.000
_cell.length_c   1.000
_cell.angle_alpha   90.00
_cell.angle_beta   90.00
_cell.angle_gamma   90.00
#
_symmetry.space_group_name_H-M   'P 1'
#
loop_
_entity.id
_entity.type
_entity.pdbx_description
1 polymer ?
#
loop_
_entity_poly.entity_id
_entity_poly.type
_entity_poly.pdbx_seq_one_letter_code
_entity_poly.pdbx_strand_id
1 'polypeptide(L)'
;MTRFHLKPSDEAIEKLPLLEDIHIHYTTITKEAVEAAGRCCPMLKSFKLNKKAYKIPDFECDDEALAIAGSMPGLRYLQLIGSKITNRCLQAILDKCPHLEYLDLRQCLKLRLEGNMGKLCSDQIKDFRHPNDSTDDYEFATPVLEYTDDNSYWYPDGIDCADPVFSSDDEIHLEEYYW
;
A
#
# COMPACT_ATOMS: atom_id res chain seq x y z
N MET A 1 -2.07 22.36 1.70
CA MET A 1 -2.29 20.89 1.66
C MET A 1 -3.01 20.52 2.95
N THR A 2 -4.31 20.25 2.89
CA THR A 2 -5.11 19.98 4.10
C THR A 2 -4.97 18.49 4.44
N ARG A 3 -4.34 18.18 5.57
CA ARG A 3 -4.11 16.81 6.04
C ARG A 3 -5.25 16.43 6.99
N PHE A 4 -5.99 15.39 6.68
CA PHE A 4 -7.08 14.90 7.55
C PHE A 4 -6.59 13.66 8.33
N HIS A 5 -6.78 13.70 9.65
CA HIS A 5 -6.63 12.54 10.53
C HIS A 5 -8.01 11.92 10.73
N LEU A 6 -8.25 10.75 10.15
CA LEU A 6 -9.48 9.99 10.37
C LEU A 6 -9.35 9.22 11.70
N LYS A 7 -10.25 9.48 12.65
CA LYS A 7 -10.49 8.60 13.81
C LYS A 7 -11.82 7.88 13.62
N PRO A 8 -11.90 6.57 13.88
CA PRO A 8 -13.14 5.82 13.74
C PRO A 8 -13.99 5.99 15.00
N SER A 9 -15.10 6.73 14.87
CA SER A 9 -16.23 6.63 15.79
C SER A 9 -17.51 6.63 14.95
N ASP A 10 -18.34 5.60 15.14
CA ASP A 10 -19.30 5.02 14.20
C ASP A 10 -20.46 5.90 13.70
N GLU A 11 -20.51 7.19 13.99
CA GLU A 11 -21.64 8.07 13.59
C GLU A 11 -21.24 9.30 12.78
N ALA A 12 -19.95 9.52 12.52
CA ALA A 12 -19.45 10.67 11.75
C ALA A 12 -18.64 10.22 10.53
N ILE A 13 -19.19 9.29 9.74
CA ILE A 13 -18.75 9.14 8.35
C ILE A 13 -19.33 10.32 7.55
N GLU A 14 -18.85 11.53 7.86
CA GLU A 14 -19.08 12.70 7.03
C GLU A 14 -18.48 12.36 5.67
N LYS A 15 -19.36 12.14 4.69
CA LYS A 15 -18.94 12.00 3.29
C LYS A 15 -18.04 13.19 3.00
N LEU A 16 -16.89 12.93 2.40
CA LEU A 16 -16.01 13.96 1.86
C LEU A 16 -16.23 13.97 0.35
N PRO A 17 -17.39 14.47 -0.15
CA PRO A 17 -17.80 14.28 -1.53
C PRO A 17 -16.88 14.97 -2.54
N LEU A 18 -16.02 15.88 -2.09
CA LEU A 18 -15.09 16.65 -2.93
C LEU A 18 -13.64 16.15 -2.83
N LEU A 19 -13.35 15.14 -1.99
CA LEU A 19 -11.98 14.65 -1.84
C LEU A 19 -11.60 13.80 -3.06
N GLU A 20 -10.58 14.24 -3.80
CA GLU A 20 -10.12 13.58 -5.03
C GLU A 20 -8.81 12.78 -4.83
N ASP A 21 -8.04 13.08 -3.78
CA ASP A 21 -6.71 12.53 -3.53
C ASP A 21 -6.56 12.04 -2.08
N ILE A 22 -6.12 10.79 -1.91
CA ILE A 22 -5.76 10.21 -0.61
C ILE A 22 -4.38 9.60 -0.70
N HIS A 23 -3.48 10.01 0.20
CA HIS A 23 -2.12 9.49 0.29
C HIS A 23 -1.83 8.91 1.68
N ILE A 24 -1.40 7.65 1.70
CA ILE A 24 -1.13 6.86 2.91
C ILE A 24 0.25 6.22 2.75
N HIS A 25 1.13 6.43 3.74
CA HIS A 25 2.52 5.97 3.70
C HIS A 25 2.87 5.29 5.03
N TYR A 26 3.61 4.18 4.97
CA TYR A 26 4.24 3.51 6.13
C TYR A 26 3.30 3.20 7.29
N THR A 27 2.04 2.88 7.00
CA THR A 27 1.07 2.51 8.01
C THR A 27 0.35 1.23 7.61
N THR A 28 -0.06 0.47 8.62
CA THR A 28 -1.03 -0.60 8.48
C THR A 28 -2.42 0.04 8.40
N ILE A 29 -3.10 -0.15 7.27
CA ILE A 29 -4.50 0.22 7.12
C ILE A 29 -5.31 -1.05 6.95
N THR A 30 -6.47 -1.12 7.59
CA THR A 30 -7.35 -2.28 7.45
C THR A 30 -8.13 -2.20 6.14
N LYS A 31 -8.56 -3.37 5.66
CA LYS A 31 -9.48 -3.49 4.52
C LYS A 31 -10.70 -2.60 4.69
N GLU A 32 -11.31 -2.61 5.87
CA GLU A 32 -12.54 -1.87 6.19
C GLU A 32 -12.32 -0.37 6.08
N ALA A 33 -11.15 0.13 6.47
CA ALA A 33 -10.80 1.55 6.34
C ALA A 33 -10.61 1.96 4.88
N VAL A 34 -10.03 1.10 4.04
CA VAL A 34 -9.93 1.33 2.59
C VAL A 34 -11.31 1.35 1.94
N GLU A 35 -12.17 0.38 2.27
CA GLU A 35 -13.54 0.37 1.76
C GLU A 35 -14.33 1.59 2.23
N ALA A 36 -14.17 1.99 3.49
CA ALA A 36 -14.77 3.21 4.02
C ALA A 36 -14.30 4.41 3.20
N ALA A 37 -13.00 4.59 2.96
CA ALA A 37 -12.48 5.68 2.15
C ALA A 37 -13.15 5.76 0.77
N GLY A 38 -13.30 4.62 0.07
CA GLY A 38 -14.00 4.57 -1.22
C GLY A 38 -15.48 4.93 -1.14
N ARG A 39 -16.18 4.50 -0.08
CA ARG A 39 -17.60 4.85 0.16
C ARG A 39 -17.78 6.33 0.53
N CYS A 40 -16.85 6.91 1.28
CA CYS A 40 -16.93 8.28 1.78
C CYS A 40 -16.56 9.33 0.74
N CYS A 41 -15.71 8.95 -0.22
CA CYS A 41 -15.08 9.84 -1.19
C CYS A 41 -15.49 9.44 -2.61
N PRO A 42 -16.74 9.67 -3.04
CA PRO A 42 -17.23 9.23 -4.35
C PRO A 42 -16.52 9.90 -5.55
N MET A 43 -15.83 11.03 -5.33
CA MET A 43 -15.04 11.73 -6.34
C MET A 43 -13.54 11.40 -6.28
N LEU A 44 -13.15 10.37 -5.52
CA LEU A 44 -11.76 9.95 -5.40
C LEU A 44 -11.21 9.51 -6.76
N LYS A 45 -10.17 10.20 -7.23
CA LYS A 45 -9.47 9.93 -8.49
C LYS A 45 -8.08 9.37 -8.26
N SER A 46 -7.50 9.60 -7.09
CA SER A 46 -6.10 9.31 -6.79
C SER A 46 -5.97 8.68 -5.41
N PHE A 47 -5.36 7.50 -5.37
CA PHE A 47 -5.12 6.77 -4.14
C PHE A 47 -3.69 6.25 -4.12
N LYS A 48 -2.94 6.62 -3.08
CA LYS A 48 -1.56 6.16 -2.87
C LYS A 48 -1.49 5.44 -1.54
N LEU A 49 -1.12 4.17 -1.56
CA LEU A 49 -0.91 3.34 -0.38
C LEU A 49 0.44 2.65 -0.49
N ASN A 50 1.44 3.20 0.20
CA ASN A 50 2.80 2.69 0.15
C ASN A 50 3.16 1.95 1.44
N LYS A 51 3.70 0.74 1.29
CA LYS A 51 4.12 -0.14 2.39
C LYS A 51 5.64 -0.36 2.32
N LYS A 52 6.23 -0.78 3.44
CA LYS A 52 7.61 -1.30 3.44
C LYS A 52 7.62 -2.64 2.68
N ALA A 53 8.55 -2.80 1.75
CA ALA A 53 8.68 -4.02 0.98
C ALA A 53 9.39 -5.09 1.83
N TYR A 54 8.71 -6.21 2.09
CA TYR A 54 9.29 -7.35 2.79
C TYR A 54 9.19 -8.61 1.92
N LYS A 55 10.30 -9.33 1.77
CA LYS A 55 10.30 -10.69 1.20
C LYS A 55 9.90 -11.69 2.29
N ILE A 56 8.59 -11.81 2.54
CA ILE A 56 8.08 -12.82 3.49
C ILE A 56 7.41 -13.95 2.67
N PRO A 57 7.83 -15.21 2.85
CA PRO A 57 7.15 -16.36 2.24
C PRO A 57 5.72 -16.49 2.80
N ASP A 58 4.77 -16.93 1.97
CA ASP A 58 3.38 -17.24 2.35
C ASP A 58 2.51 -16.10 2.89
N PHE A 59 2.14 -15.17 2.01
CA PHE A 59 0.97 -14.32 2.25
C PHE A 59 0.07 -14.29 1.03
N GLU A 60 -1.23 -14.34 1.28
CA GLU A 60 -2.29 -14.15 0.29
C GLU A 60 -2.25 -12.72 -0.27
N CYS A 61 -3.18 -12.42 -1.19
CA CYS A 61 -3.32 -11.08 -1.71
C CYS A 61 -3.62 -10.05 -0.61
N ASP A 62 -3.05 -8.85 -0.71
CA ASP A 62 -3.44 -7.70 0.11
C ASP A 62 -4.95 -7.45 -0.02
N ASP A 63 -5.67 -7.64 1.08
CA ASP A 63 -7.10 -7.35 1.19
C ASP A 63 -7.42 -5.90 0.81
N GLU A 64 -6.47 -4.98 1.01
CA GLU A 64 -6.59 -3.59 0.59
C GLU A 64 -6.69 -3.44 -0.93
N ALA A 65 -5.98 -4.25 -1.70
CA ALA A 65 -6.06 -4.22 -3.17
C ALA A 65 -7.46 -4.64 -3.65
N LEU A 66 -8.06 -5.64 -3.00
CA LEU A 66 -9.43 -6.07 -3.28
C LEU A 66 -10.45 -5.02 -2.82
N ALA A 67 -10.21 -4.38 -1.67
CA ALA A 67 -11.04 -3.27 -1.20
C ALA A 67 -11.02 -2.08 -2.17
N ILE A 68 -9.85 -1.71 -2.70
CA ILE A 68 -9.71 -0.66 -3.72
C ILE A 68 -10.56 -1.02 -4.95
N ALA A 69 -10.39 -2.23 -5.49
CA ALA A 69 -11.18 -2.70 -6.62
C ALA A 69 -12.70 -2.66 -6.34
N GLY A 70 -13.13 -3.01 -5.12
CA GLY A 70 -14.54 -3.05 -4.75
C GLY A 70 -15.18 -1.69 -4.48
N SER A 71 -14.40 -0.70 -4.04
CA SER A 71 -14.93 0.55 -3.46
C SER A 71 -14.56 1.82 -4.22
N MET A 72 -13.61 1.76 -5.15
CA MET A 72 -13.05 2.94 -5.83
C MET A 72 -13.07 2.81 -7.37
N PRO A 73 -14.23 2.57 -8.01
CA PRO A 73 -14.30 2.34 -9.46
C PRO A 73 -13.95 3.58 -10.30
N GLY A 74 -13.97 4.78 -9.71
CA GLY A 74 -13.65 6.05 -10.37
C GLY A 74 -12.15 6.41 -10.40
N LEU A 75 -11.27 5.56 -9.87
CA LEU A 75 -9.84 5.83 -9.81
C LEU A 75 -9.22 6.04 -11.19
N ARG A 76 -8.30 7.01 -11.24
CA ARG A 76 -7.45 7.33 -12.38
C ARG A 76 -5.97 7.18 -12.05
N TYR A 77 -5.59 7.36 -10.79
CA TYR A 77 -4.21 7.26 -10.31
C TYR A 77 -4.15 6.31 -9.12
N LEU A 78 -3.35 5.25 -9.25
CA LEU A 78 -3.13 4.30 -8.18
C LEU A 78 -1.63 4.06 -7.98
N GLN A 79 -1.18 4.13 -6.74
CA GLN A 79 0.19 3.82 -6.36
C GLN A 79 0.17 2.86 -5.17
N LEU A 80 0.82 1.71 -5.31
CA LEU A 80 0.84 0.63 -4.32
C LEU A 80 2.27 0.17 -4.01
N ILE A 81 3.23 1.10 -3.88
CA ILE A 81 4.64 0.74 -3.75
C ILE A 81 4.85 -0.18 -2.55
N GLY A 82 5.55 -1.29 -2.76
CA GLY A 82 5.86 -2.27 -1.70
C GLY A 82 4.67 -3.11 -1.23
N SER A 83 3.50 -3.00 -1.88
CA SER A 83 2.34 -3.85 -1.58
C SER A 83 2.59 -5.31 -1.97
N LYS A 84 1.94 -6.25 -1.26
CA LYS A 84 2.00 -7.69 -1.55
C LYS A 84 0.99 -8.11 -2.64
N ILE A 85 0.65 -7.19 -3.54
CA ILE A 85 -0.31 -7.43 -4.62
C ILE A 85 0.11 -8.62 -5.52
N THR A 86 -0.87 -9.43 -5.90
CA THR A 86 -0.70 -10.59 -6.80
C THR A 86 -1.37 -10.33 -8.14
N ASN A 87 -1.09 -11.14 -9.16
CA ASN A 87 -1.73 -11.02 -10.48
C ASN A 87 -3.27 -11.09 -10.39
N ARG A 88 -3.82 -11.89 -9.47
CA ARG A 88 -5.28 -11.98 -9.23
C ARG A 88 -5.87 -10.63 -8.81
N CYS A 89 -5.18 -9.92 -7.93
CA CYS A 89 -5.68 -8.65 -7.39
C CYS A 89 -5.42 -7.49 -8.33
N LEU A 90 -4.31 -7.52 -9.05
CA LEU A 90 -4.08 -6.62 -10.16
C LEU A 90 -5.18 -6.76 -11.22
N GLN A 91 -5.55 -7.99 -11.61
CA GLN A 91 -6.68 -8.22 -12.51
C GLN A 91 -7.98 -7.65 -11.94
N ALA A 92 -8.28 -7.89 -10.66
CA ALA A 92 -9.49 -7.35 -10.03
C ALA A 92 -9.54 -5.81 -10.07
N ILE A 93 -8.41 -5.13 -9.84
CA ILE A 93 -8.31 -3.68 -9.95
C ILE A 93 -8.56 -3.24 -11.40
N LEU A 94 -7.90 -3.85 -12.38
CA LEU A 94 -8.08 -3.49 -13.79
C LEU A 94 -9.52 -3.71 -14.26
N ASP A 95 -10.18 -4.78 -13.80
CA ASP A 95 -11.57 -5.08 -14.13
C ASP A 95 -12.58 -4.10 -13.51
N LYS A 96 -12.26 -3.53 -12.34
CA LYS A 96 -13.18 -2.70 -11.55
C LYS A 96 -12.88 -1.21 -11.58
N CYS A 97 -11.69 -0.81 -12.00
CA CYS A 97 -11.25 0.57 -12.16
C CYS A 97 -10.97 0.88 -13.65
N PRO A 98 -12.02 0.95 -14.50
CA PRO A 98 -11.86 1.06 -15.96
C PRO A 98 -11.30 2.41 -16.45
N HIS A 99 -11.16 3.39 -15.54
CA HIS A 99 -10.62 4.71 -15.84
C HIS A 99 -9.18 4.89 -15.34
N LEU A 100 -8.53 3.81 -14.90
CA LEU A 100 -7.18 3.87 -14.37
C LEU A 100 -6.18 4.23 -15.48
N GLU A 101 -5.52 5.38 -15.34
CA GLU A 101 -4.58 5.93 -16.31
C GLU A 101 -3.13 5.76 -15.83
N TYR A 102 -2.91 5.86 -14.53
CA TYR A 102 -1.61 5.75 -13.89
C TYR A 102 -1.62 4.60 -12.87
N LEU A 103 -0.62 3.73 -12.95
CA LEU A 103 -0.42 2.64 -12.01
C LEU A 103 1.05 2.45 -11.66
N ASP A 104 1.37 2.55 -10.38
CA ASP A 104 2.72 2.38 -9.87
C ASP A 104 2.80 1.22 -8.88
N LEU A 105 3.53 0.18 -9.29
CA LEU A 105 3.67 -1.07 -8.56
C LEU A 105 5.13 -1.36 -8.20
N ARG A 106 5.99 -0.34 -8.13
CA ARG A 106 7.39 -0.52 -7.73
C ARG A 106 7.49 -1.28 -6.40
N GLN A 107 8.49 -2.13 -6.27
CA GLN A 107 8.70 -2.99 -5.09
C GLN A 107 7.56 -3.99 -4.80
N CYS A 108 6.59 -4.19 -5.70
CA CYS A 108 5.59 -5.26 -5.61
C CYS A 108 6.15 -6.60 -6.09
N LEU A 109 7.03 -7.20 -5.30
CA LEU A 109 7.88 -8.34 -5.69
C LEU A 109 7.13 -9.66 -5.97
N LYS A 110 5.82 -9.72 -5.69
CA LYS A 110 4.99 -10.91 -5.95
C LYS A 110 4.37 -10.94 -7.35
N LEU A 111 4.43 -9.82 -8.09
CA LEU A 111 3.84 -9.74 -9.43
C LEU A 111 4.70 -10.45 -10.46
N ARG A 112 4.02 -11.20 -11.33
CA ARG A 112 4.62 -11.80 -12.52
C ARG A 112 3.96 -11.18 -13.74
N LEU A 113 4.62 -10.18 -14.32
CA LEU A 113 4.11 -9.44 -15.48
C LEU A 113 4.46 -10.10 -16.82
N GLU A 114 4.91 -11.35 -16.79
CA GLU A 114 5.14 -12.13 -18.00
C GLU A 114 3.81 -12.51 -18.69
N GLY A 115 3.83 -12.57 -20.02
CA GLY A 115 2.68 -13.00 -20.82
C GLY A 115 1.49 -12.03 -20.76
N ASN A 116 0.28 -12.59 -20.56
CA ASN A 116 -0.98 -11.84 -20.69
C ASN A 116 -1.12 -10.70 -19.67
N MET A 117 -0.59 -10.86 -18.46
CA MET A 117 -0.74 -9.85 -17.40
C MET A 117 0.00 -8.56 -17.76
N GLY A 118 1.26 -8.65 -18.20
CA GLY A 118 2.02 -7.47 -18.63
C GLY A 118 1.44 -6.81 -19.87
N LYS A 119 0.93 -7.61 -20.82
CA LYS A 119 0.20 -7.08 -21.98
C LYS A 119 -1.05 -6.32 -21.55
N LEU A 120 -1.85 -6.88 -20.65
CA LEU A 120 -3.07 -6.23 -20.15
C LEU A 120 -2.76 -4.88 -19.49
N CYS A 121 -1.72 -4.81 -18.66
CA CYS A 121 -1.26 -3.54 -18.08
C CYS A 121 -0.84 -2.55 -19.17
N SER A 122 -0.09 -3.00 -20.17
CA SER A 122 0.38 -2.13 -21.26
C SER A 122 -0.75 -1.62 -22.16
N ASP A 123 -1.79 -2.43 -22.36
CA ASP A 123 -2.93 -2.09 -23.21
C ASP A 123 -3.92 -1.14 -22.51
N GLN A 124 -4.09 -1.27 -21.18
CA GLN A 124 -5.07 -0.49 -20.41
C GLN A 124 -4.48 0.74 -19.72
N ILE A 125 -3.23 0.67 -19.26
CA ILE A 125 -2.62 1.70 -18.43
C ILE A 125 -1.70 2.58 -19.28
N LYS A 126 -1.93 3.89 -19.21
CA LYS A 126 -1.17 4.88 -19.97
C LYS A 126 0.23 5.12 -19.39
N ASP A 127 0.32 5.22 -18.07
CA ASP A 127 1.58 5.41 -17.35
C ASP A 127 1.73 4.31 -16.30
N PHE A 128 2.61 3.36 -16.57
CA PHE A 128 2.79 2.16 -15.76
C PHE A 128 4.23 2.08 -15.25
N ARG A 129 4.40 2.08 -13.92
CA ARG A 129 5.70 1.83 -13.27
C ARG A 129 5.77 0.39 -12.80
N HIS A 130 6.76 -0.33 -13.33
CA HIS A 130 6.96 -1.75 -13.09
C HIS A 130 7.54 -2.03 -11.70
N PRO A 131 7.36 -3.25 -11.15
CA PRO A 131 7.93 -3.64 -9.86
C PRO A 131 9.43 -3.40 -9.69
N ASN A 132 10.20 -3.51 -10.77
CA ASN A 132 11.65 -3.38 -10.75
C ASN A 132 12.15 -2.00 -11.22
N ASP A 133 11.26 -1.03 -11.49
CA ASP A 133 11.66 0.32 -11.85
C ASP A 133 12.31 1.03 -10.66
N SER A 134 13.21 1.97 -10.96
CA SER A 134 13.89 2.76 -9.93
C SER A 134 12.91 3.50 -9.02
N THR A 135 13.26 3.58 -7.75
CA THR A 135 12.56 4.37 -6.71
C THR A 135 13.30 5.65 -6.35
N ASP A 136 14.26 6.12 -7.16
CA ASP A 136 15.06 7.32 -6.86
C ASP A 136 14.21 8.60 -6.76
N ASP A 137 13.08 8.65 -7.48
CA ASP A 137 12.09 9.73 -7.42
C ASP A 137 11.05 9.54 -6.29
N TYR A 138 11.22 8.52 -5.43
CA TYR A 138 10.35 8.23 -4.31
C TYR A 138 11.08 8.50 -2.99
N GLU A 139 10.73 9.63 -2.37
CA GLU A 139 11.36 10.20 -1.16
C GLU A 139 11.42 9.24 0.04
N PHE A 140 10.58 8.21 0.05
CA PHE A 140 10.51 7.26 1.15
C PHE A 140 11.04 5.86 0.78
N ALA A 141 11.82 5.70 -0.28
CA ALA A 141 12.41 4.41 -0.63
C ALA A 141 13.18 3.84 0.57
N THR A 142 12.70 2.72 1.11
CA THR A 142 13.43 1.96 2.15
C THR A 142 14.07 0.75 1.47
N PRO A 143 15.30 0.37 1.84
CA PRO A 143 15.91 -0.85 1.35
C PRO A 143 14.96 -2.04 1.56
N VAL A 144 14.85 -2.93 0.58
CA VAL A 144 14.12 -4.19 0.76
C VAL A 144 14.79 -4.91 1.92
N LEU A 145 14.06 -5.09 3.03
CA LEU A 145 14.57 -5.88 4.15
C LEU A 145 14.49 -7.35 3.75
N GLU A 146 15.63 -7.89 3.34
CA GLU A 146 15.80 -9.33 3.16
C GLU A 146 15.87 -9.96 4.54
N TYR A 147 14.88 -10.77 4.91
CA TYR A 147 15.05 -11.72 6.00
C TYR A 147 16.02 -12.80 5.50
N THR A 148 17.33 -12.57 5.67
CA THR A 148 18.30 -13.65 5.61
C THR A 148 18.11 -14.47 6.88
N ASP A 149 17.98 -15.78 6.73
CA ASP A 149 17.89 -16.79 7.81
C ASP A 149 19.10 -16.79 8.78
N ASP A 150 20.05 -15.89 8.59
CA ASP A 150 21.20 -15.70 9.48
C ASP A 150 20.81 -14.78 10.64
N ASN A 151 20.04 -15.36 11.57
CA ASN A 151 19.73 -14.75 12.84
C ASN A 151 20.99 -14.75 13.73
N SER A 152 21.76 -13.67 13.70
CA SER A 152 22.70 -13.36 14.78
C SER A 152 22.39 -12.00 15.42
N TYR A 153 21.12 -11.72 15.69
CA TYR A 153 20.82 -10.88 16.84
C TYR A 153 21.04 -11.75 18.07
N TRP A 154 22.08 -11.40 18.82
CA TRP A 154 22.43 -12.01 20.10
C TRP A 154 21.27 -11.80 21.09
N TYR A 155 20.33 -12.73 21.12
CA TYR A 155 19.35 -12.82 22.20
C TYR A 155 20.06 -13.40 23.42
N PRO A 156 20.06 -12.71 24.57
CA PRO A 156 20.53 -13.30 25.82
C PRO A 156 19.69 -14.54 26.12
N ASP A 157 20.36 -15.65 26.44
CA ASP A 157 19.74 -16.95 26.72
C ASP A 157 18.54 -16.82 27.70
N GLY A 158 17.37 -17.29 27.27
CA GLY A 158 16.27 -17.60 28.20
C GLY A 158 14.83 -17.19 27.83
N ILE A 159 14.53 -16.72 26.61
CA ILE A 159 13.14 -16.41 26.22
C ILE A 159 12.54 -17.57 25.43
N ASP A 160 11.67 -18.32 26.12
CA ASP A 160 10.78 -19.33 25.55
C ASP A 160 9.72 -18.68 24.63
N CYS A 161 9.28 -19.46 23.66
CA CYS A 161 8.47 -19.10 22.51
C CYS A 161 7.20 -18.32 22.93
N ALA A 162 7.22 -16.99 22.80
CA ALA A 162 6.04 -16.16 22.93
C ALA A 162 6.07 -15.09 21.84
N ASP A 163 4.89 -14.85 21.27
CA ASP A 163 4.58 -13.89 20.20
C ASP A 163 5.39 -12.58 20.29
N PRO A 164 5.73 -11.94 19.16
CA PRO A 164 6.35 -10.62 19.20
C PRO A 164 5.34 -9.63 19.80
N VAL A 165 5.47 -9.43 21.11
CA VAL A 165 4.85 -8.35 21.84
C VAL A 165 5.45 -7.07 21.27
N PHE A 166 4.63 -6.30 20.57
CA PHE A 166 4.87 -4.87 20.36
C PHE A 166 5.08 -4.24 21.74
N SER A 167 6.33 -3.98 22.12
CA SER A 167 6.61 -3.12 23.26
C SER A 167 6.22 -1.70 22.87
N SER A 168 5.33 -1.10 23.65
CA SER A 168 4.75 0.22 23.37
C SER A 168 5.67 1.39 23.75
N ASP A 169 7.00 1.17 23.83
CA ASP A 169 7.95 2.11 24.43
C ASP A 169 9.16 2.43 23.51
N ASP A 170 9.02 2.36 22.19
CA ASP A 170 10.01 2.96 21.29
C ASP A 170 9.76 4.48 21.20
N GLU A 171 10.41 5.21 22.11
CA GLU A 171 10.48 6.66 22.15
C GLU A 171 11.15 7.18 20.85
N ILE A 172 10.33 7.71 19.94
CA ILE A 172 10.77 8.28 18.68
C ILE A 172 11.46 9.62 18.97
N HIS A 173 12.79 9.66 18.88
CA HIS A 173 13.54 10.92 18.89
C HIS A 173 13.16 11.75 17.65
N LEU A 174 12.43 12.84 17.89
CA LEU A 174 12.24 13.93 16.95
C LEU A 174 13.49 14.83 16.99
N GLU A 175 14.32 14.80 15.95
CA GLU A 175 15.22 15.92 15.71
C GLU A 175 14.41 17.07 15.09
N GLU A 176 14.21 18.13 15.88
CA GLU A 176 13.66 19.41 15.43
C GLU A 176 14.66 20.11 14.51
N TYR A 177 14.24 20.45 13.29
CA TYR A 177 14.94 21.44 12.46
C TYR A 177 14.09 22.71 12.35
N TYR A 178 14.57 23.77 13.01
CA TYR A 178 14.07 25.15 12.93
C TYR A 178 14.59 25.84 11.65
N TRP A 179 13.74 26.64 10.99
CA TRP A 179 13.71 28.12 11.06
C TRP A 179 12.32 28.64 10.68
#